data_AF-A0AAQ2EPC0-F1
#
_entry.id   AF-A0AAQ2EPC0-F1
#
_cell.length_a   1.000
_cell.length_b   1.000
_cell.length_c   1.000
_cell.angle_alpha   90.00
_cell.angle_beta   90.00
_cell.angle_gamma   90.00
#
_symmetry.space_group_name_H-M   'P 1'
#
loop_
_entity.id
_entity.type
_entity.pdbx_description
1 polymer ?
#
loop_
_entity_poly.entity_id
_entity_poly.type
_entity_poly.pdbx_seq_one_letter_code
_entity_poly.pdbx_strand_id
1 'polypeptide(L)'
;GNRKDEIAALAITFNQMLDRLEASFDAQKAFVSNISHELRTPLTAMLTELQLTAAKPRTIQEYQEAIHHITSDTKRLVRLSNSLLDFAKASYDPQEISFKEIRMDEVLMDA
;
A
#
# COMPACT_ATOMS: atom_id res chain seq x y z
N GLY A 1 42.55 22.53 -21.02
CA GLY A 1 41.67 21.78 -21.93
C GLY A 1 40.45 21.33 -21.15
N ASN A 2 39.31 21.99 -21.37
CA ASN A 2 38.10 21.93 -20.52
C ASN A 2 37.16 20.76 -20.84
N ARG A 3 37.38 20.10 -21.99
CA ARG A 3 36.46 19.13 -22.58
C ARG A 3 36.43 17.78 -21.83
N LYS A 4 37.48 17.43 -21.09
CA LYS A 4 37.51 16.21 -20.26
C LYS A 4 36.66 16.37 -19.00
N ASP A 5 36.60 17.57 -18.45
CA ASP A 5 35.88 17.84 -17.20
C ASP A 5 34.37 17.89 -17.42
N GLU A 6 33.90 18.44 -18.55
CA GLU A 6 32.49 18.45 -18.92
C GLU A 6 31.94 17.04 -19.19
N ILE A 7 32.73 16.17 -19.85
CA ILE A 7 32.37 14.76 -20.09
C ILE A 7 32.39 13.96 -18.79
N ALA A 8 33.36 14.21 -17.90
CA ALA A 8 33.41 13.58 -16.59
C ALA A 8 32.21 13.99 -15.72
N ALA A 9 31.83 15.27 -15.73
CA ALA A 9 30.65 15.76 -15.02
C ALA A 9 29.36 15.12 -15.55
N LEU A 10 29.20 15.01 -16.88
CA LEU A 10 28.05 14.33 -17.48
C LEU A 10 27.98 12.85 -17.08
N ALA A 11 29.12 12.15 -17.10
CA ALA A 11 29.17 10.74 -16.68
C ALA A 11 28.76 10.55 -15.21
N ILE A 12 29.19 11.46 -14.32
CA ILE A 12 28.77 11.45 -12.91
C ILE A 12 27.26 11.67 -12.80
N THR A 13 26.72 12.68 -13.47
CA THR A 13 25.27 12.95 -13.44
C THR A 13 24.47 11.78 -14.01
N PHE A 14 24.95 11.14 -15.08
CA PHE A 14 24.32 9.98 -15.66
C PHE A 14 24.29 8.79 -14.70
N ASN A 15 25.42 8.48 -14.05
CA ASN A 15 25.47 7.43 -13.03
C ASN A 15 24.52 7.74 -11.86
N GLN A 16 24.49 8.98 -11.37
CA GLN A 16 23.54 9.37 -10.32
C GLN A 16 22.07 9.21 -10.74
N MET A 17 21.74 9.46 -12.02
CA MET A 17 20.40 9.18 -12.54
C MET A 17 20.11 7.68 -12.58
N LEU A 18 21.08 6.85 -12.98
CA LEU A 18 20.95 5.40 -12.96
C LEU A 18 20.76 4.85 -11.54
N ASP A 19 21.55 5.32 -10.57
CA ASP A 19 21.44 4.92 -9.16
C ASP A 19 20.05 5.27 -8.60
N ARG A 20 19.52 6.45 -8.93
CA ARG A 20 18.16 6.87 -8.54
C ARG A 20 17.08 6.00 -9.17
N LEU A 21 17.29 5.59 -10.43
CA LEU A 21 16.37 4.72 -11.15
C LEU A 21 16.36 3.30 -10.55
N GLU A 22 17.54 2.75 -10.26
CA GLU A 22 17.68 1.45 -9.60
C GLU A 22 17.00 1.45 -8.23
N ALA A 23 17.27 2.46 -7.40
CA ALA A 23 16.62 2.60 -6.08
C ALA A 23 15.09 2.68 -6.19
N SER A 24 14.58 3.35 -7.22
CA SER A 24 13.13 3.46 -7.47
C SER A 24 12.52 2.11 -7.89
N PHE A 25 13.20 1.33 -8.72
CA PHE A 25 12.77 -0.03 -9.09
C PHE A 25 12.78 -0.98 -7.89
N ASP A 26 13.81 -0.93 -7.05
CA ASP A 26 13.89 -1.76 -5.85
C ASP A 26 12.78 -1.42 -4.84
N ALA A 27 12.51 -0.12 -4.65
CA ALA A 27 11.40 0.33 -3.81
C ALA A 27 10.04 -0.18 -4.34
N GLN A 28 9.82 -0.09 -5.66
CA GLN A 28 8.59 -0.61 -6.28
C GLN A 28 8.45 -2.13 -6.10
N LYS A 29 9.54 -2.88 -6.27
CA LYS A 29 9.54 -4.34 -6.09
C LYS A 29 9.22 -4.74 -4.65
N ALA A 30 9.86 -4.07 -3.68
CA ALA A 30 9.59 -4.28 -2.26
C ALA A 30 8.13 -3.96 -1.91
N PHE A 31 7.60 -2.85 -2.43
CA PHE A 31 6.21 -2.45 -2.23
C PHE A 31 5.21 -3.50 -2.75
N VAL A 32 5.37 -3.95 -4.00
CA VAL A 32 4.51 -4.98 -4.59
C VAL A 32 4.57 -6.29 -3.80
N SER A 33 5.77 -6.69 -3.35
CA SER A 33 5.94 -7.88 -2.51
C SER A 33 5.17 -7.75 -1.20
N ASN A 34 5.35 -6.64 -0.48
CA ASN A 34 4.69 -6.41 0.80
C ASN A 34 3.17 -6.40 0.68
N ILE A 35 2.63 -5.73 -0.34
CA ILE A 35 1.19 -5.73 -0.62
C ILE A 35 0.67 -7.13 -0.87
N SER A 36 1.38 -7.89 -1.70
CA SER A 36 0.98 -9.25 -2.04
C SER A 36 0.89 -10.13 -0.80
N HIS A 37 1.81 -9.97 0.15
CA HIS A 37 1.77 -10.66 1.44
C HIS A 37 0.61 -10.19 2.32
N GLU A 38 0.43 -8.88 2.47
CA GLU A 38 -0.64 -8.29 3.30
C GLU A 38 -2.05 -8.59 2.79
N LEU A 39 -2.22 -8.77 1.48
CA LEU A 39 -3.50 -9.21 0.89
C LEU A 39 -3.72 -10.72 1.01
N ARG A 40 -2.65 -11.53 0.86
CA ARG A 40 -2.77 -13.00 0.88
C ARG A 40 -3.29 -13.52 2.21
N THR A 41 -2.82 -12.96 3.32
CA THR A 41 -3.21 -13.38 4.67
C THR A 41 -4.72 -13.29 4.93
N PRO A 42 -5.38 -12.11 4.81
CA PRO A 42 -6.82 -11.99 5.02
C PRO A 42 -7.63 -12.78 3.99
N LEU A 43 -7.20 -12.82 2.72
CA LEU A 43 -7.89 -13.62 1.70
C LEU A 43 -7.87 -15.13 2.02
N THR A 44 -6.75 -15.63 2.52
CA THR A 44 -6.61 -17.04 2.92
C THR A 44 -7.47 -17.36 4.14
N ALA A 45 -7.54 -16.45 5.12
CA ALA A 45 -8.39 -16.60 6.29
C ALA A 45 -9.88 -16.65 5.90
N MET A 46 -10.34 -15.69 5.08
CA MET A 46 -11.72 -15.64 4.57
C MET A 46 -12.08 -16.91 3.79
N LEU A 47 -11.20 -17.38 2.91
CA LEU A 47 -11.42 -18.61 2.15
C LEU A 47 -11.56 -19.83 3.08
N THR A 48 -10.70 -19.92 4.10
CA THR A 48 -10.74 -21.03 5.06
C THR A 48 -12.04 -21.02 5.86
N GLU A 49 -12.48 -19.86 6.34
CA GLU A 49 -13.73 -19.71 7.07
C GLU A 49 -14.95 -20.06 6.22
N LEU A 50 -14.98 -19.61 4.97
CA LEU A 50 -16.02 -19.97 4.00
C LEU A 50 -16.06 -21.48 3.76
N GLN A 51 -14.91 -22.12 3.55
CA GLN A 51 -14.81 -23.57 3.34
C GLN A 51 -15.30 -24.34 4.59
N LEU A 52 -14.89 -23.92 5.78
CA LEU A 52 -15.30 -24.55 7.05
C LEU A 52 -16.80 -24.38 7.32
N THR A 53 -17.36 -23.25 6.92
CA THR A 53 -18.79 -22.94 7.03
C THR A 53 -19.61 -23.75 6.04
N ALA A 54 -19.10 -23.99 4.83
CA ALA A 54 -19.75 -24.77 3.79
C ALA A 54 -19.60 -26.30 3.94
N ALA A 55 -18.59 -26.77 4.68
CA ALA A 55 -18.25 -28.19 4.78
C ALA A 55 -19.35 -29.07 5.40
N LYS A 56 -20.26 -28.49 6.19
CA LYS A 56 -21.39 -29.21 6.81
C LYS A 56 -22.53 -28.24 7.16
N PRO A 57 -23.77 -28.73 7.32
CA PRO A 57 -24.86 -27.93 7.88
C PRO A 57 -24.49 -27.35 9.24
N ARG A 58 -24.86 -26.09 9.46
CA ARG A 58 -24.62 -25.33 10.69
C ARG A 58 -25.94 -24.78 11.23
N THR A 59 -25.90 -24.32 12.48
CA THR A 59 -27.00 -23.53 13.04
C THR A 59 -27.08 -22.17 12.35
N ILE A 60 -28.25 -21.54 12.42
CA ILE A 60 -28.45 -20.18 11.87
C ILE A 60 -27.47 -19.20 12.52
N GLN A 61 -27.23 -19.33 13.83
CA GLN A 61 -26.31 -18.51 14.60
C GLN A 61 -24.87 -18.62 14.08
N GLU A 62 -24.37 -19.83 13.85
CA GLU A 62 -23.02 -20.04 13.29
C GLU A 62 -22.88 -19.44 11.89
N TYR A 63 -23.92 -19.50 11.04
CA TYR A 63 -23.89 -18.83 9.73
C TYR A 63 -23.84 -17.31 9.87
N GLN A 64 -24.60 -16.74 10.80
CA GLN A 64 -24.59 -15.29 11.07
C GLN A 64 -23.21 -14.83 11.56
N GLU A 65 -22.58 -15.58 12.46
CA GLU A 65 -21.23 -15.31 12.95
C GLU A 65 -20.19 -15.33 11.81
N ALA A 66 -20.20 -16.37 10.98
CA ALA A 66 -19.30 -16.47 9.83
C ALA A 66 -19.49 -15.28 8.86
N ILE A 67 -20.75 -14.92 8.55
CA ILE A 67 -21.04 -13.75 7.71
C ILE A 67 -20.51 -12.46 8.34
N HIS A 68 -20.63 -12.29 9.66
CA HIS A 68 -20.09 -11.13 10.37
C HIS A 68 -18.56 -11.05 10.27
N HIS A 69 -17.85 -12.17 10.46
CA HIS A 69 -16.40 -12.22 10.32
C HIS A 69 -15.94 -11.89 8.90
N ILE A 70 -16.51 -12.57 7.90
CA ILE A 70 -16.20 -12.33 6.47
C ILE A 70 -16.46 -10.87 6.08
N THR A 71 -17.54 -10.28 6.62
CA THR A 71 -17.85 -8.85 6.39
C THR A 71 -16.80 -7.94 7.01
N SER A 72 -16.33 -8.25 8.23
CA SER A 72 -15.28 -7.50 8.92
C SER A 72 -13.95 -7.55 8.14
N ASP A 73 -13.55 -8.75 7.70
CA ASP A 73 -12.33 -8.95 6.92
C ASP A 73 -12.40 -8.26 5.56
N THR A 74 -13.55 -8.30 4.90
CA THR A 74 -13.79 -7.56 3.66
C THR A 74 -13.63 -6.05 3.88
N LYS A 75 -14.17 -5.50 4.97
CA LYS A 75 -13.98 -4.07 5.30
C LYS A 75 -12.51 -3.73 5.53
N ARG A 76 -11.74 -4.63 6.16
CA ARG A 76 -10.29 -4.46 6.34
C ARG A 76 -9.56 -4.44 4.99
N LEU A 77 -9.91 -5.34 4.08
CA LEU A 77 -9.36 -5.37 2.72
C LEU A 77 -9.68 -4.11 1.92
N VAL A 78 -10.91 -3.59 2.03
CA VAL A 78 -11.29 -2.32 1.39
C VAL A 78 -10.43 -1.17 1.91
N ARG A 79 -10.24 -1.06 3.25
CA ARG A 79 -9.37 -0.03 3.84
C ARG A 79 -7.93 -0.15 3.33
N LEU A 80 -7.37 -1.37 3.34
CA LEU A 80 -6.03 -1.61 2.83
C LEU A 80 -5.91 -1.20 1.35
N SER A 81 -6.86 -1.59 0.51
CA SER A 81 -6.89 -1.20 -0.91
C SER A 81 -6.91 0.32 -1.09
N ASN A 82 -7.71 1.04 -0.30
CA ASN A 82 -7.75 2.50 -0.35
C ASN A 82 -6.42 3.11 0.07
N SER A 83 -5.82 2.64 1.17
CA SER A 83 -4.50 3.11 1.61
C SER A 83 -3.42 2.89 0.55
N LEU A 84 -3.49 1.81 -0.21
CA LEU A 84 -2.56 1.56 -1.32
C LEU A 84 -2.77 2.51 -2.50
N LEU A 85 -4.02 2.83 -2.82
CA LEU A 85 -4.34 3.84 -3.85
C LEU A 85 -3.86 5.24 -3.42
N ASP A 86 -4.05 5.60 -2.16
CA ASP A 86 -3.61 6.89 -1.61
C ASP A 86 -2.08 6.98 -1.62
N PHE A 87 -1.39 5.90 -1.23
CA PHE A 87 0.07 5.83 -1.30
C PHE A 87 0.59 5.96 -2.74
N ALA A 88 -0.06 5.27 -3.70
CA ALA A 88 0.33 5.35 -5.11
C ALA A 88 0.19 6.77 -5.67
N LYS A 89 -0.85 7.52 -5.28
CA LYS A 89 -1.03 8.94 -5.66
C LYS A 89 0.05 9.83 -5.06
N ALA A 90 0.29 9.71 -3.75
CA ALA A 90 1.32 10.48 -3.06
C ALA A 90 2.74 10.23 -3.60
N SER A 91 3.00 9.02 -4.11
CA SER A 91 4.30 8.66 -4.70
C SER A 91 4.52 9.23 -6.11
N TYR A 92 3.45 9.62 -6.82
CA TYR A 92 3.52 10.07 -8.21
C TYR A 92 3.73 11.58 -8.35
N ASP A 93 3.21 12.40 -7.41
CA ASP A 93 3.40 13.85 -7.43
C ASP A 93 3.69 14.44 -6.03
N PRO A 94 4.96 14.70 -5.70
CA PRO A 94 5.34 15.37 -4.46
C PRO A 94 4.78 16.80 -4.33
N GLN A 95 4.37 17.45 -5.43
CA GLN A 95 3.79 18.80 -5.41
C GLN A 95 2.30 18.79 -5.05
N GLU A 96 1.60 17.66 -5.16
CA GLU A 96 0.21 17.53 -4.68
C GLU A 96 0.12 17.47 -3.16
N ILE A 97 1.21 17.17 -2.46
CA ILE A 97 1.25 17.18 -0.99
C ILE A 97 1.44 18.62 -0.50
N SER A 98 0.33 19.35 -0.41
CA SER A 98 0.30 20.71 0.14
C SER A 98 0.32 20.67 1.67
N PHE A 99 1.47 21.01 2.26
CA PHE A 99 1.54 21.32 3.69
C PHE A 99 0.90 22.69 3.94
N LYS A 100 -0.06 22.73 4.87
CA LYS A 100 -0.69 23.96 5.35
C LYS A 100 -0.55 24.02 6.86
N GLU A 101 -0.46 25.23 7.40
CA GLU A 101 -0.50 25.43 8.84
C GLU A 101 -1.94 25.16 9.31
N ILE A 102 -2.12 24.14 10.16
CA ILE A 102 -3.44 23.71 10.65
C ILE A 102 -3.45 23.91 12.17
N ARG A 103 -4.55 24.42 12.71
CA ARG A 103 -4.66 24.51 14.16
C ARG A 103 -5.01 23.15 14.75
N MET A 104 -4.23 22.73 15.75
CA MET A 104 -4.35 21.42 16.37
C MET A 104 -5.68 21.24 17.14
N ASP A 105 -6.26 22.34 17.64
CA ASP A 105 -7.53 22.33 18.38
C ASP A 105 -8.72 21.94 17.50
N GLU A 106 -8.69 22.27 16.20
CA GLU A 106 -9.74 21.91 15.24
C GLU A 106 -9.65 20.44 14.80
N VAL A 107 -8.43 19.94 14.59
CA VAL A 107 -8.21 18.52 14.20
C VAL A 107 -8.66 17.55 15.29
N LEU A 108 -8.51 17.92 16.56
CA LEU A 108 -8.92 17.10 17.69
C LEU A 108 -10.44 17.04 17.89
N MET A 109 -11.20 17.98 17.34
CA MET A 109 -12.67 17.98 17.41
C MET A 109 -13.33 17.17 16.29
N ASP A 110 -12.63 16.93 15.18
CA ASP A 110 -13.12 16.19 14.01
C ASP A 110 -12.75 14.68 14.02
N ALA A 111 -11.97 14.22 15.01
CA ALA A 111 -11.52 12.82 15.16
C ALA A 111 -12.40 12.00 16.12
#